data_AF-A0A7Y6BVG8-F1
#
_entry.id   AF-A0A7Y6BVG8-F1
#
_cell.length_a   1.000
_cell.length_b   1.000
_cell.length_c   1.000
_cell.angle_alpha   90.00
_cell.angle_beta   90.00
_cell.angle_gamma   90.00
#
_symmetry.space_group_name_H-M   'P 1'
#
loop_
_entity.id
_entity.type
_entity.pdbx_description
1 polymer ?
#
loop_
_entity_poly.entity_id
_entity_poly.type
_entity_poly.pdbx_seq_one_letter_code
_entity_poly.pdbx_strand_id
1 'polypeptide(L)'
;MTNINISKKVAYFIAIAIILIVAYVFIIPNDSEAAISVNTEKEVFSARADYPVIDTVNQLDENADLIVSGKYTGNREAFFQTDDQGEIVIRASKSEFEVNQVYKGNLTNGIITVAEPAYEDEEAVYTIEGYNLMDIYDDYVLFLGESDTGAYRIVGMYQGQYQIDSDLSTQSFGNKGPETVYFENDQLDHYSSLKEQVFDFLLEAKEDSNLTE
;
A
#
# COMPACT_ATOMS: atom_id res chain seq x y z
N MET A 1 -35.06 -18.14 58.81
CA MET A 1 -33.93 -17.18 58.83
C MET A 1 -32.83 -17.79 59.68
N THR A 2 -31.80 -18.34 59.04
CA THR A 2 -30.73 -19.05 59.73
C THR A 2 -29.59 -18.07 59.98
N ASN A 3 -29.40 -17.64 61.23
CA ASN A 3 -28.28 -16.79 61.63
C ASN A 3 -27.00 -17.63 61.66
N ILE A 4 -26.10 -17.41 60.71
CA ILE A 4 -24.79 -18.05 60.69
C ILE A 4 -23.86 -17.22 61.59
N ASN A 5 -23.45 -17.80 62.72
CA ASN A 5 -22.57 -17.14 63.68
C ASN A 5 -21.10 -17.41 63.30
N ILE A 6 -20.48 -16.47 62.60
CA ILE A 6 -19.11 -16.61 62.07
C ILE A 6 -18.11 -16.17 63.15
N SER A 7 -17.18 -17.05 63.52
CA SER A 7 -16.14 -16.72 64.49
C SER A 7 -15.16 -15.67 63.93
N LYS A 8 -14.57 -14.83 64.80
CA LYS A 8 -13.65 -13.75 64.39
C LYS A 8 -12.46 -14.23 63.54
N LYS A 9 -12.00 -15.48 63.75
CA LYS A 9 -10.93 -16.09 62.95
C LYS A 9 -11.41 -16.43 61.53
N VAL A 10 -12.62 -16.97 61.39
CA VAL A 10 -13.22 -17.27 60.08
C VAL A 10 -13.55 -15.97 59.32
N ALA A 11 -14.01 -14.93 60.03
CA ALA A 11 -14.20 -13.61 59.44
C ALA A 11 -12.88 -13.01 58.91
N TYR A 12 -11.77 -13.21 59.63
CA TYR A 12 -10.44 -12.74 59.20
C TYR A 12 -9.94 -13.48 57.95
N PHE A 13 -10.15 -14.81 57.88
CA PHE A 13 -9.82 -15.60 56.69
C PHE A 13 -10.66 -15.20 55.47
N ILE A 14 -11.95 -14.92 55.65
CA ILE A 14 -12.83 -14.45 54.56
C ILE A 14 -12.38 -13.06 54.07
N ALA A 15 -12.00 -12.16 54.97
CA ALA A 15 -11.51 -10.83 54.60
C ALA A 15 -10.20 -10.90 53.78
N ILE A 16 -9.26 -11.76 54.16
CA ILE A 16 -8.02 -11.97 53.39
C ILE A 16 -8.30 -12.58 52.01
N ALA A 17 -9.22 -13.55 51.93
CA ALA A 17 -9.60 -14.15 50.66
C ALA A 17 -10.23 -13.13 49.69
N ILE A 18 -11.06 -12.21 50.20
CA ILE A 18 -11.65 -11.13 49.40
C ILE A 18 -10.57 -10.16 48.90
N ILE A 19 -9.61 -9.79 49.74
CA ILE A 19 -8.50 -8.89 49.35
C ILE A 19 -7.64 -9.52 48.25
N LEU A 20 -7.38 -10.83 48.33
CA LEU A 20 -6.61 -11.55 47.30
C LEU A 20 -7.37 -11.66 45.97
N ILE A 21 -8.69 -11.83 46.00
CA ILE A 21 -9.53 -11.85 44.79
C ILE A 21 -9.55 -10.46 44.13
N VAL A 22 -9.68 -9.39 44.91
CA VAL A 22 -9.64 -8.02 44.38
C VAL A 22 -8.26 -7.70 43.79
N ALA A 23 -7.18 -8.10 44.46
CA ALA A 23 -5.81 -7.93 43.92
C ALA A 23 -5.59 -8.70 42.62
N TYR A 24 -6.20 -9.88 42.45
CA TYR A 24 -6.13 -10.64 41.20
C TYR A 24 -6.82 -9.93 40.03
N VAL A 25 -7.97 -9.28 40.26
CA VAL A 25 -8.69 -8.50 39.23
C VAL A 25 -7.87 -7.31 38.70
N PHE A 26 -6.99 -6.73 39.53
CA PHE A 26 -6.12 -5.61 39.11
C PHE A 26 -4.79 -6.05 38.45
N ILE A 27 -4.44 -7.33 38.47
CA ILE A 27 -3.21 -7.87 37.85
C ILE A 27 -3.49 -8.51 36.48
N ILE A 28 -4.77 -8.76 36.14
CA ILE A 28 -5.10 -9.07 34.75
C ILE A 28 -4.82 -7.78 33.97
N PRO A 29 -3.86 -7.78 33.03
CA PRO A 29 -3.72 -6.66 32.12
C PRO A 29 -5.10 -6.44 31.51
N ASN A 30 -5.60 -5.22 31.61
CA ASN A 30 -6.78 -4.82 30.87
C ASN A 30 -6.32 -4.89 29.42
N ASP A 31 -6.42 -6.08 28.82
CA ASP A 31 -6.11 -6.32 27.44
C ASP A 31 -6.92 -5.25 26.73
N SER A 32 -6.15 -4.29 26.21
CA SER A 32 -6.55 -3.26 25.28
C SER A 32 -7.73 -3.80 24.50
N GLU A 33 -8.80 -3.01 24.38
CA GLU A 33 -9.79 -3.22 23.33
C GLU A 33 -9.01 -3.66 22.10
N ALA A 34 -9.07 -4.96 21.81
CA ALA A 34 -8.60 -5.48 20.57
C ALA A 34 -9.53 -4.75 19.62
N ALA A 35 -8.98 -3.75 18.93
CA ALA A 35 -9.66 -3.10 17.84
C ALA A 35 -10.24 -4.26 17.02
N ILE A 36 -11.57 -4.36 17.05
CA ILE A 36 -12.29 -5.31 16.24
C ILE A 36 -11.89 -4.88 14.84
N SER A 37 -10.94 -5.60 14.23
CA SER A 37 -10.67 -5.49 12.81
C SER A 37 -11.92 -6.01 12.14
N VAL A 38 -12.89 -5.11 11.95
CA VAL A 38 -13.94 -5.29 10.96
C VAL A 38 -13.19 -5.30 9.63
N ASN A 39 -12.70 -6.46 9.23
CA ASN A 39 -12.35 -6.73 7.86
C ASN A 39 -13.67 -6.84 7.10
N THR A 40 -14.33 -5.69 6.89
CA THR A 40 -15.27 -5.54 5.79
C THR A 40 -14.42 -5.56 4.55
N GLU A 41 -14.29 -6.74 3.95
CA GLU A 41 -13.70 -6.90 2.63
C GLU A 41 -14.49 -5.99 1.68
N LYS A 42 -13.87 -4.89 1.24
CA LYS A 42 -14.52 -3.89 0.39
C LYS A 42 -14.87 -4.51 -0.95
N GLU A 43 -15.97 -4.06 -1.56
CA GLU A 43 -16.29 -4.47 -2.93
C GLU A 43 -15.25 -3.90 -3.89
N VAL A 44 -14.92 -4.65 -4.94
CA VAL A 44 -13.94 -4.24 -5.96
C VAL A 44 -14.63 -4.10 -7.30
N PHE A 45 -14.59 -2.89 -7.86
CA PHE A 45 -15.09 -2.58 -9.20
C PHE A 45 -13.89 -2.31 -10.12
N SER A 46 -13.71 -3.16 -11.14
CA SER A 46 -12.64 -3.00 -12.12
C SER A 46 -13.20 -2.54 -13.45
N ALA A 47 -12.76 -1.36 -13.90
CA ALA A 47 -13.02 -0.87 -15.25
C ALA A 47 -11.95 -1.38 -16.20
N ARG A 48 -12.35 -1.65 -17.46
CA ARG A 48 -11.42 -2.01 -18.53
C ARG A 48 -11.09 -0.81 -19.40
N ALA A 49 -9.84 -0.72 -19.83
CA ALA A 49 -9.32 0.33 -20.69
C ALA A 49 -8.44 -0.27 -21.78
N ASP A 50 -8.33 0.42 -22.92
CA ASP A 50 -7.32 0.09 -23.93
C ASP A 50 -6.02 0.80 -23.53
N TYR A 51 -4.97 0.04 -23.24
CA TYR A 51 -3.63 0.53 -22.90
C TYR A 51 -2.55 -0.33 -23.59
N PRO A 52 -1.36 0.22 -23.83
CA PRO A 52 -0.25 -0.58 -24.32
C PRO A 52 0.13 -1.68 -23.33
N VAL A 53 0.19 -2.91 -23.82
CA VAL A 53 0.86 -4.01 -23.11
C VAL A 53 2.36 -3.80 -23.26
N ILE A 54 3.06 -3.85 -22.13
CA ILE A 54 4.48 -3.60 -21.99
C ILE A 54 5.13 -4.91 -21.57
N ASP A 55 5.82 -5.60 -22.46
CA ASP A 55 6.35 -6.95 -22.20
C ASP A 55 7.74 -6.93 -21.53
N THR A 56 8.43 -5.78 -21.53
CA THR A 56 9.82 -5.67 -21.06
C THR A 56 10.09 -4.40 -20.27
N VAL A 57 11.08 -4.46 -19.37
CA VAL A 57 11.55 -3.27 -18.64
C VAL A 57 12.10 -2.19 -19.58
N ASN A 58 12.70 -2.57 -20.70
CA ASN A 58 13.18 -1.61 -21.69
C ASN A 58 12.04 -0.79 -22.30
N GLN A 59 10.88 -1.41 -22.55
CA GLN A 59 9.70 -0.70 -22.99
C GLN A 59 9.13 0.21 -21.89
N LEU A 60 9.17 -0.20 -20.61
CA LEU A 60 8.82 0.69 -19.50
C LEU A 60 9.73 1.91 -19.46
N ASP A 61 11.04 1.70 -19.58
CA ASP A 61 12.04 2.75 -19.63
C ASP A 61 11.78 3.69 -20.81
N GLU A 62 11.67 3.17 -22.04
CA GLU A 62 11.41 3.96 -23.25
C GLU A 62 10.17 4.85 -23.15
N ASN A 63 9.12 4.39 -22.45
CA ASN A 63 7.85 5.11 -22.28
C ASN A 63 7.80 5.98 -21.01
N ALA A 64 8.83 5.93 -20.17
CA ALA A 64 8.96 6.73 -18.96
C ALA A 64 9.79 7.99 -19.22
N ASP A 65 9.26 9.13 -18.80
CA ASP A 65 9.98 10.40 -18.72
C ASP A 65 10.77 10.50 -17.40
N LEU A 66 10.29 9.81 -16.36
CA LEU A 66 10.84 9.79 -15.01
C LEU A 66 10.78 8.36 -14.43
N ILE A 67 11.88 7.89 -13.85
CA ILE A 67 11.91 6.63 -13.11
C ILE A 67 12.47 6.92 -11.72
N VAL A 68 11.71 6.58 -10.69
CA VAL A 68 12.03 6.93 -9.29
C VAL A 68 11.71 5.79 -8.34
N SER A 69 12.42 5.75 -7.20
CA SER A 69 11.96 5.04 -6.01
C SER A 69 11.55 6.02 -4.92
N GLY A 70 10.66 5.57 -4.03
CA GLY A 70 10.10 6.42 -3.00
C GLY A 70 8.92 5.80 -2.27
N LYS A 71 8.14 6.66 -1.60
CA LYS A 71 6.95 6.25 -0.83
C LYS A 71 5.77 7.18 -1.08
N TYR A 72 4.59 6.58 -1.02
CA TYR A 72 3.36 7.33 -0.84
C TYR A 72 3.37 8.03 0.53
N THR A 73 3.02 9.32 0.57
CA THR A 73 3.11 10.12 1.80
C THR A 73 1.93 9.94 2.76
N GLY A 74 0.86 9.28 2.33
CA GLY A 74 -0.43 9.27 3.03
C GLY A 74 -1.41 10.36 2.56
N ASN A 75 -0.98 11.27 1.67
CA ASN A 75 -1.85 12.30 1.11
C ASN A 75 -2.34 11.91 -0.28
N ARG A 76 -3.63 11.60 -0.39
CA ARG A 76 -4.32 11.25 -1.64
C ARG A 76 -5.62 12.06 -1.77
N GLU A 77 -5.87 12.57 -2.96
CA GLU A 77 -7.11 13.25 -3.31
C GLU A 77 -7.85 12.52 -4.43
N ALA A 78 -9.17 12.63 -4.44
CA ALA A 78 -10.00 12.09 -5.50
C ALA A 78 -9.79 12.86 -6.81
N PHE A 79 -9.70 12.13 -7.91
CA PHE A 79 -9.66 12.69 -9.25
C PHE A 79 -10.68 11.98 -10.13
N PHE A 80 -11.78 12.68 -10.40
CA PHE A 80 -12.89 12.14 -11.19
C PHE A 80 -13.00 12.84 -12.53
N GLN A 81 -13.25 12.06 -13.58
CA GLN A 81 -13.64 12.61 -14.87
C GLN A 81 -15.13 12.35 -15.08
N THR A 82 -15.82 13.36 -15.59
CA THR A 82 -17.23 13.28 -15.95
C THR A 82 -17.42 13.37 -17.45
N ASP A 83 -18.48 12.77 -17.96
CA ASP A 83 -18.94 13.01 -19.33
C ASP A 83 -19.64 14.38 -19.48
N ASP A 84 -20.16 14.65 -20.68
CA ASP A 84 -20.87 15.90 -21.01
C ASP A 84 -22.19 16.07 -20.23
N GLN A 85 -22.71 14.99 -19.63
CA GLN A 85 -23.92 14.95 -18.83
C GLN A 85 -23.62 15.15 -17.34
N GLY A 86 -22.34 15.15 -16.94
CA GLY A 86 -21.89 15.29 -15.57
C GLY A 86 -21.81 13.97 -14.80
N GLU A 87 -21.97 12.83 -15.48
CA GLU A 87 -21.85 11.51 -14.86
C GLU A 87 -20.39 11.11 -14.72
N ILE A 88 -20.01 10.55 -13.57
CA ILE A 88 -18.64 10.10 -13.32
C ILE A 88 -18.35 8.87 -14.18
N VAL A 89 -17.41 9.01 -15.11
CA VAL A 89 -16.96 7.92 -16.01
C VAL A 89 -15.61 7.34 -15.60
N ILE A 90 -14.79 8.10 -14.87
CA ILE A 90 -13.51 7.64 -14.34
C ILE A 90 -13.42 8.01 -12.86
N ARG A 91 -13.12 7.01 -12.04
CA ARG A 91 -12.75 7.17 -10.62
C ARG A 91 -11.27 6.85 -10.46
N ALA A 92 -10.48 7.87 -10.20
CA ALA A 92 -9.05 7.78 -10.01
C ALA A 92 -8.64 8.66 -8.82
N SER A 93 -7.36 8.69 -8.52
CA SER A 93 -6.83 9.53 -7.46
C SER A 93 -5.51 10.17 -7.84
N LYS A 94 -5.14 11.22 -7.12
CA LYS A 94 -3.82 11.84 -7.17
C LYS A 94 -3.17 11.68 -5.81
N SER A 95 -1.96 11.17 -5.81
CA SER A 95 -1.22 10.88 -4.59
C SER A 95 0.07 11.67 -4.56
N GLU A 96 0.41 12.19 -3.39
CA GLU A 96 1.74 12.72 -3.14
C GLU A 96 2.71 11.56 -2.92
N PHE A 97 3.84 11.62 -3.62
CA PHE A 97 4.89 10.61 -3.57
C PHE A 97 6.22 11.30 -3.24
N GLU A 98 6.82 10.88 -2.14
CA GLU A 98 8.15 11.33 -1.72
C GLU A 98 9.21 10.49 -2.42
N VAL A 99 10.04 11.14 -3.23
CA VAL A 99 11.09 10.55 -4.04
C VAL A 99 12.37 10.41 -3.22
N ASN A 100 12.85 9.17 -3.09
CA ASN A 100 14.11 8.84 -2.44
C ASN A 100 15.27 8.82 -3.44
N GLN A 101 15.05 8.23 -4.62
CA GLN A 101 16.08 8.10 -5.65
C GLN A 101 15.47 8.32 -7.04
N VAL A 102 16.26 8.94 -7.92
CA VAL A 102 15.95 9.11 -9.34
C VAL A 102 16.87 8.22 -10.15
N TYR A 103 16.30 7.34 -10.97
CA TYR A 103 17.02 6.45 -11.90
C TYR A 103 17.03 7.03 -13.32
N LYS A 104 15.99 7.78 -13.70
CA LYS A 104 15.88 8.47 -14.98
C LYS A 104 15.10 9.77 -14.83
N GLY A 105 15.44 10.76 -15.64
CA GLY A 105 14.76 12.06 -15.65
C GLY A 105 15.41 13.05 -14.68
N ASN A 106 14.81 14.23 -14.55
CA ASN A 106 15.29 15.28 -13.66
C ASN A 106 14.15 15.77 -12.77
N LEU A 107 14.41 15.89 -11.47
CA LEU A 107 13.49 16.48 -10.51
C LEU A 107 14.13 17.64 -9.78
N THR A 108 13.34 18.68 -9.57
CA THR A 108 13.71 19.85 -8.76
C THR A 108 13.22 19.74 -7.32
N ASN A 109 12.14 18.98 -7.10
CA ASN A 109 11.51 18.77 -5.80
C ASN A 109 11.50 17.28 -5.45
N GLY A 110 11.67 16.96 -4.17
CA GLY A 110 11.61 15.58 -3.66
C GLY A 110 10.19 15.03 -3.46
N ILE A 111 9.14 15.82 -3.75
CA ILE A 111 7.75 15.35 -3.70
C ILE A 111 7.11 15.62 -5.06
N ILE A 112 6.46 14.60 -5.61
CA ILE A 112 5.73 14.65 -6.88
C ILE A 112 4.28 14.24 -6.67
N THR A 113 3.42 14.63 -7.62
CA THR A 113 2.04 14.15 -7.67
C THR A 113 1.93 13.05 -8.72
N VAL A 114 1.38 11.90 -8.33
CA VAL A 114 1.16 10.74 -9.19
C VAL A 114 -0.34 10.52 -9.37
N ALA A 115 -0.80 10.46 -10.62
CA ALA A 115 -2.15 10.06 -10.96
C ALA A 115 -2.25 8.53 -10.94
N GLU A 116 -2.97 8.01 -9.95
CA GLU A 116 -3.21 6.59 -9.75
C GLU A 116 -4.54 6.21 -10.41
N PRO A 117 -4.58 5.21 -11.31
CA PRO A 117 -5.79 4.76 -12.00
C PRO A 117 -6.67 3.87 -11.10
N ALA A 118 -6.83 4.28 -9.84
CA ALA A 118 -7.75 3.71 -8.88
C ALA A 118 -8.17 4.75 -7.83
N TYR A 119 -9.26 4.46 -7.15
CA TYR A 119 -9.84 5.25 -6.07
C TYR A 119 -10.47 4.31 -5.04
N GLU A 120 -10.38 4.65 -3.77
CA GLU A 120 -10.99 3.88 -2.67
C GLU A 120 -11.79 4.81 -1.78
N ASP A 121 -13.00 4.38 -1.42
CA ASP A 121 -13.85 5.02 -0.41
C ASP A 121 -14.21 4.02 0.70
N GLU A 122 -15.17 4.36 1.56
CA GLU A 122 -15.59 3.49 2.67
C GLU A 122 -16.22 2.18 2.21
N GLU A 123 -16.82 2.15 1.03
CA GLU A 123 -17.63 1.03 0.53
C GLU A 123 -16.84 0.13 -0.41
N ALA A 124 -16.01 0.72 -1.28
CA ALA A 124 -15.42 0.00 -2.40
C ALA A 124 -14.05 0.52 -2.84
N VAL A 125 -13.34 -0.34 -3.56
CA VAL A 125 -12.18 -0.02 -4.38
C VAL A 125 -12.60 0.01 -5.85
N TYR A 126 -12.38 1.13 -6.51
CA TYR A 126 -12.58 1.32 -7.94
C TYR A 126 -11.22 1.32 -8.60
N THR A 127 -10.95 0.35 -9.45
CA THR A 127 -9.66 0.20 -10.14
C THR A 127 -9.87 0.21 -11.65
N ILE A 128 -8.86 0.62 -12.40
CA ILE A 128 -8.80 0.47 -13.85
C ILE A 128 -7.72 -0.56 -14.13
N GLU A 129 -8.08 -1.62 -14.84
CA GLU A 129 -7.17 -2.67 -15.26
C GLU A 129 -6.43 -3.35 -14.09
N GLY A 130 -7.10 -3.48 -12.94
CA GLY A 130 -6.56 -4.19 -11.79
C GLY A 130 -5.41 -3.47 -11.08
N TYR A 131 -5.20 -2.17 -11.35
CA TYR A 131 -4.23 -1.36 -10.61
C TYR A 131 -4.48 -1.36 -9.10
N ASN A 132 -3.40 -1.45 -8.34
CA ASN A 132 -3.43 -1.43 -6.88
C ASN A 132 -2.91 -0.08 -6.38
N LEU A 133 -3.67 0.58 -5.49
CA LEU A 133 -3.25 1.83 -4.87
C LEU A 133 -1.95 1.64 -4.08
N MET A 134 -1.08 2.64 -4.12
CA MET A 134 0.09 2.67 -3.24
C MET A 134 -0.33 2.70 -1.76
N ASP A 135 0.38 1.93 -0.95
CA ASP A 135 0.23 1.89 0.50
C ASP A 135 1.36 2.68 1.19
N ILE A 136 1.07 3.24 2.37
CA ILE A 136 2.02 4.07 3.13
C ILE A 136 3.16 3.25 3.76
N TYR A 137 2.98 1.94 3.91
CA TYR A 137 3.96 1.05 4.55
C TYR A 137 5.01 0.51 3.57
N ASP A 138 4.74 0.58 2.27
CA ASP A 138 5.57 -0.03 1.24
C ASP A 138 6.54 0.99 0.61
N ASP A 139 7.64 0.46 0.07
CA ASP A 139 8.55 1.19 -0.82
C ASP A 139 8.21 0.84 -2.27
N TYR A 140 8.25 1.83 -3.16
CA TYR A 140 7.88 1.64 -4.55
C TYR A 140 8.97 2.09 -5.50
N VAL A 141 9.03 1.45 -6.66
CA VAL A 141 9.62 2.00 -7.89
C VAL A 141 8.52 2.28 -8.88
N LEU A 142 8.54 3.48 -9.44
CA LEU A 142 7.54 3.98 -10.39
C LEU A 142 8.19 4.36 -11.71
N PHE A 143 7.59 3.86 -12.79
CA PHE A 143 7.84 4.30 -14.17
C PHE A 143 6.75 5.30 -14.55
N LEU A 144 7.16 6.55 -14.70
CA LEU A 144 6.28 7.70 -14.78
C LEU A 144 6.46 8.41 -16.12
N GLY A 145 5.35 8.87 -16.68
CA GLY A 145 5.42 9.86 -17.75
C GLY A 145 4.66 11.13 -17.41
N GLU A 146 5.06 12.21 -18.06
CA GLU A 146 4.44 13.51 -17.87
C GLU A 146 2.98 13.49 -18.37
N SER A 147 2.15 14.32 -17.74
CA SER A 147 0.81 14.60 -18.24
C SER A 147 0.55 16.11 -18.24
N ASP A 148 -0.37 16.54 -19.10
CA ASP A 148 -0.78 17.95 -19.20
C ASP A 148 -1.41 18.51 -17.92
N THR A 149 -1.72 17.64 -16.95
CA THR A 149 -2.36 18.02 -15.68
C THR A 149 -1.36 18.39 -14.57
N GLY A 150 -0.06 18.29 -14.83
CA GLY A 150 1.01 18.51 -13.86
C GLY A 150 1.25 17.35 -12.88
N ALA A 151 0.40 16.33 -12.88
CA ALA A 151 0.66 15.05 -12.23
C ALA A 151 1.38 14.09 -13.20
N TYR A 152 2.23 13.22 -12.70
CA TYR A 152 2.79 12.11 -13.47
C TYR A 152 1.78 10.98 -13.58
N ARG A 153 1.65 10.37 -14.76
CA ARG A 153 0.85 9.15 -14.95
C ARG A 153 1.75 7.92 -14.79
N ILE A 154 1.20 6.84 -14.25
CA ILE A 154 1.88 5.54 -14.28
C ILE A 154 1.94 5.02 -15.73
N VAL A 155 3.13 4.64 -16.19
CA VAL A 155 3.31 4.00 -17.51
C VAL A 155 2.69 2.60 -17.48
N GLY A 156 1.78 2.31 -18.42
CA GLY A 156 1.22 0.96 -18.55
C GLY A 156 0.30 0.52 -17.39
N MET A 157 -0.30 1.45 -16.65
CA MET A 157 -1.20 1.14 -15.51
C MET A 157 -0.47 0.29 -14.45
N TYR A 158 -0.93 -0.93 -14.15
CA TYR A 158 -0.28 -1.79 -13.16
C TYR A 158 1.17 -2.17 -13.51
N GLN A 159 1.54 -2.09 -14.80
CA GLN A 159 2.85 -2.48 -15.31
C GLN A 159 3.96 -1.49 -14.96
N GLY A 160 3.64 -0.30 -14.45
CA GLY A 160 4.62 0.76 -14.16
C GLY A 160 4.89 0.98 -12.68
N GLN A 161 4.33 0.17 -11.78
CA GLN A 161 4.46 0.33 -10.34
C GLN A 161 4.91 -0.99 -9.72
N TYR A 162 5.97 -0.96 -8.92
CA TYR A 162 6.49 -2.15 -8.26
C TYR A 162 6.80 -1.88 -6.80
N GLN A 163 6.25 -2.72 -5.92
CA GLN A 163 6.71 -2.77 -4.54
C GLN A 163 8.12 -3.35 -4.49
N ILE A 164 9.03 -2.65 -3.82
CA ILE A 164 10.41 -3.06 -3.62
C ILE A 164 10.74 -3.12 -2.12
N ASP A 165 11.81 -3.82 -1.79
CA ASP A 165 12.37 -3.82 -0.45
C ASP A 165 13.31 -2.62 -0.30
N SER A 166 13.30 -2.01 0.88
CA SER A 166 14.19 -0.89 1.21
C SER A 166 15.68 -1.23 1.06
N ASP A 167 16.04 -2.51 1.12
CA ASP A 167 17.34 -3.02 0.70
C ASP A 167 17.18 -4.03 -0.44
N LEU A 168 17.49 -3.58 -1.66
CA LEU A 168 17.48 -4.40 -2.87
C LEU A 168 18.35 -5.68 -2.75
N SER A 169 19.39 -5.69 -1.91
CA SER A 169 20.20 -6.91 -1.69
C SER A 169 19.49 -7.99 -0.86
N THR A 170 18.40 -7.61 -0.20
CA THR A 170 17.54 -8.50 0.60
C THR A 170 16.20 -8.78 -0.06
N GLN A 171 16.01 -8.33 -1.32
CA GLN A 171 14.76 -8.47 -2.05
C GLN A 171 14.31 -9.92 -2.03
N SER A 172 13.19 -10.17 -1.36
CA SER A 172 12.52 -11.46 -1.40
C SER A 172 11.43 -11.41 -2.45
N PHE A 173 11.54 -12.24 -3.49
CA PHE A 173 10.43 -12.51 -4.42
C PHE A 173 9.27 -13.27 -3.75
N GLY A 174 9.41 -13.64 -2.48
CA GLY A 174 8.36 -14.27 -1.68
C GLY A 174 7.51 -13.24 -0.94
N ASN A 175 6.22 -13.20 -1.30
CA ASN A 175 5.04 -12.71 -0.56
C ASN A 175 5.35 -11.87 0.69
N LYS A 176 5.68 -10.60 0.51
CA LYS A 176 5.52 -9.62 1.59
C LYS A 176 4.06 -9.22 1.67
N GLY A 177 3.36 -9.79 2.65
CA GLY A 177 1.95 -9.47 2.94
C GLY A 177 0.98 -9.84 1.80
N PRO A 178 -0.33 -9.73 2.02
CA PRO A 178 -1.27 -9.73 0.92
C PRO A 178 -1.07 -8.40 0.19
N GLU A 179 -0.23 -8.39 -0.85
CA GLU A 179 -0.45 -7.46 -1.96
C GLU A 179 -1.92 -7.73 -2.34
N THR A 180 -2.85 -6.85 -1.94
CA THR A 180 -4.24 -6.97 -2.36
C THR A 180 -4.24 -6.64 -3.82
N VAL A 181 -3.98 -7.67 -4.59
CA VAL A 181 -3.78 -7.63 -6.03
C VAL A 181 -5.14 -7.85 -6.67
N TYR A 182 -5.64 -6.81 -7.34
CA TYR A 182 -6.87 -6.87 -8.10
C TYR A 182 -6.67 -7.36 -9.55
N PHE A 183 -5.57 -8.08 -9.81
CA PHE A 183 -5.24 -8.62 -11.13
C PHE A 183 -6.15 -9.78 -11.53
N GLU A 184 -6.46 -9.84 -12.83
CA GLU A 184 -6.85 -11.08 -13.48
C GLU A 184 -5.63 -12.05 -13.53
N ASN A 185 -5.85 -13.37 -13.60
CA ASN A 185 -4.77 -14.36 -13.45
C ASN A 185 -3.62 -14.19 -14.47
N ASP A 186 -3.94 -13.78 -15.69
CA ASP A 186 -2.97 -13.53 -16.76
C ASP A 186 -2.13 -12.27 -16.52
N GLN A 187 -2.71 -11.24 -15.90
CA GLN A 187 -1.98 -10.04 -15.48
C GLN A 187 -0.97 -10.35 -14.36
N LEU A 188 -1.25 -11.32 -13.48
CA LEU A 188 -0.35 -11.70 -12.39
C LEU A 188 0.96 -12.33 -12.90
N ASP A 189 0.88 -13.26 -13.85
CA ASP A 189 2.06 -13.89 -14.45
C ASP A 189 2.90 -12.84 -15.19
N HIS A 190 2.24 -11.95 -15.93
CA HIS A 190 2.88 -10.87 -16.65
C HIS A 190 3.58 -9.87 -15.72
N TYR A 191 2.88 -9.38 -14.69
CA TYR A 191 3.42 -8.49 -13.68
C TYR A 191 4.63 -9.10 -12.97
N SER A 192 4.54 -10.39 -12.62
CA SER A 192 5.64 -11.10 -11.96
C SER A 192 6.89 -11.16 -12.85
N SER A 193 6.71 -11.43 -14.14
CA SER A 193 7.81 -11.45 -15.11
C SER A 193 8.45 -10.06 -15.30
N LEU A 194 7.64 -8.99 -15.37
CA LEU A 194 8.18 -7.64 -15.44
C LEU A 194 8.90 -7.25 -14.14
N LYS A 195 8.37 -7.62 -12.98
CA LYS A 195 8.95 -7.32 -11.66
C LYS A 195 10.38 -7.86 -11.53
N GLU A 196 10.64 -9.07 -12.04
CA GLU A 196 11.99 -9.64 -12.12
C GLU A 196 12.91 -8.77 -12.98
N GLN A 197 12.46 -8.35 -14.17
CA GLN A 197 13.26 -7.50 -15.06
C GLN A 197 13.52 -6.10 -14.48
N VAL A 198 12.54 -5.51 -13.79
CA VAL A 198 12.71 -4.22 -13.09
C VAL A 198 13.76 -4.36 -11.99
N PHE A 199 13.77 -5.47 -11.26
CA PHE A 199 14.77 -5.68 -10.23
C PHE A 199 16.19 -5.76 -10.81
N ASP A 200 16.39 -6.50 -11.90
CA ASP A 200 17.69 -6.55 -12.59
C ASP A 200 18.13 -5.16 -13.06
N PHE A 201 17.21 -4.39 -13.65
CA PHE A 201 17.44 -2.98 -14.04
C PHE A 201 17.91 -2.11 -12.86
N LEU A 202 17.30 -2.26 -11.68
CA LEU A 202 17.67 -1.48 -10.49
C LEU A 202 19.04 -1.88 -9.93
N LEU A 203 19.42 -3.16 -10.02
CA LEU A 203 20.73 -3.63 -9.61
C LEU A 203 21.83 -3.06 -10.52
N GLU A 204 21.62 -3.10 -11.83
CA GLU A 204 22.55 -2.50 -12.81
C GLU A 204 22.74 -1.00 -12.55
N ALA A 205 21.65 -0.25 -12.34
CA ALA A 205 21.72 1.17 -12.02
C ALA A 205 22.48 1.47 -10.71
N LYS A 206 22.38 0.58 -9.71
CA LYS A 206 23.12 0.69 -8.45
C LYS A 206 24.62 0.42 -8.64
N GLU A 207 25.00 -0.57 -9.43
CA GLU A 207 26.41 -0.83 -9.74
C GLU A 207 27.07 0.34 -10.45
N ASP A 208 26.38 0.94 -11.43
CA ASP A 208 26.88 2.11 -12.16
C ASP A 208 27.07 3.33 -11.25
N SER A 209 26.16 3.55 -10.30
CA SER A 209 26.28 4.66 -9.34
C SER A 209 27.54 4.54 -8.45
N ASN A 210 27.86 3.32 -8.00
CA ASN A 210 29.04 3.06 -7.14
C ASN A 210 30.38 3.18 -7.88
N LEU A 211 30.38 3.13 -9.22
CA LEU A 211 31.60 3.32 -10.03
C LEU A 211 31.94 4.79 -10.28
N THR A 212 31.03 5.71 -9.93
CA THR A 212 31.18 7.15 -10.18
C THR A 212 31.49 8.01 -8.93
N GLU A 213 31.56 7.39 -7.74
CA GLU A 213 32.04 8.02 -6.49
C GLU A 213 33.55 7.78 -6.24
#